data_AF-A0A4Z0Q4K4-F1
#
_entry.id   AF-A0A4Z0Q4K4-F1
#
_cell.length_a   1.000
_cell.length_b   1.000
_cell.length_c   1.000
_cell.angle_alpha   90.00
_cell.angle_beta   90.00
_cell.angle_gamma   90.00
#
_symmetry.space_group_name_H-M   'P 1'
#
loop_
_entity.id
_entity.type
_entity.pdbx_description
1 polymer ?
#
loop_
_entity_poly.entity_id
_entity_poly.type
_entity_poly.pdbx_seq_one_letter_code
_entity_poly.pdbx_strand_id
1 'polypeptide(L)'
;MSTATQDVPASFITEQDAVWTDVGPGLRRRVISYDAQMMLVKVTFETGGVGALHHHVHVQQSYIQSGVFEVTLGEEKRVLQAGDAFYVPSDVWHGVVCLEAGVLLDAFSPMREDFV
;
A
#
# COMPACT_ATOMS: atom_id res chain seq x y z
N MET A 1 25.70 -25.98 6.28
CA MET A 1 25.15 -24.65 6.62
C MET A 1 24.65 -24.05 5.33
N SER A 2 23.36 -24.19 5.05
CA SER A 2 22.74 -23.65 3.84
C SER A 2 22.48 -22.18 4.11
N THR A 3 23.22 -21.30 3.43
CA THR A 3 22.86 -19.89 3.34
C THR A 3 21.67 -19.84 2.39
N ALA A 4 20.46 -19.82 2.95
CA ALA A 4 19.31 -19.31 2.23
C ALA A 4 19.68 -17.90 1.78
N THR A 5 19.91 -17.73 0.48
CA THR A 5 19.96 -16.42 -0.15
C THR A 5 18.58 -15.81 0.07
N GLN A 6 18.45 -14.98 1.10
CA GLN A 6 17.30 -14.09 1.21
C GLN A 6 17.30 -13.27 -0.08
N ASP A 7 16.24 -13.43 -0.88
CA ASP A 7 16.01 -12.68 -2.10
C ASP A 7 15.96 -11.20 -1.75
N VAL A 8 17.11 -10.52 -1.78
CA VAL A 8 17.15 -9.07 -1.75
C VAL A 8 16.60 -8.62 -3.10
N PRO A 9 15.43 -7.95 -3.18
CA PRO A 9 14.94 -7.47 -4.45
C PRO A 9 15.98 -6.55 -5.09
N ALA A 10 16.12 -6.64 -6.41
CA ALA A 10 17.09 -5.86 -7.15
C ALA A 10 17.06 -4.38 -6.74
N SER A 11 18.23 -3.78 -6.52
CA SER A 11 18.34 -2.38 -6.07
C SER A 11 17.75 -1.35 -7.05
N PHE A 12 17.45 -1.79 -8.27
CA PHE A 12 16.73 -1.02 -9.29
C PHE A 12 15.49 -1.83 -9.70
N ILE A 13 14.32 -1.21 -9.61
CA ILE A 13 13.05 -1.82 -9.98
C ILE A 13 12.42 -0.95 -11.08
N THR A 14 12.03 -1.58 -12.18
CA THR A 14 11.27 -0.95 -13.26
C THR A 14 9.80 -1.35 -13.17
N GLU A 15 8.96 -0.62 -13.90
CA GLU A 15 7.52 -0.95 -14.01
C GLU A 15 7.28 -2.36 -14.58
N GLN A 16 8.25 -2.96 -15.27
CA GLN A 16 8.12 -4.27 -15.92
C GLN A 16 8.48 -5.44 -14.98
N ASP A 17 9.18 -5.17 -13.87
CA ASP A 17 9.71 -6.22 -12.99
C ASP A 17 8.69 -6.71 -11.96
N ALA A 18 7.66 -5.92 -11.68
CA ALA A 18 6.73 -6.18 -10.57
C ALA A 18 5.43 -6.87 -11.03
N VAL A 19 5.08 -7.97 -10.36
CA VAL A 19 3.87 -8.76 -10.63
C VAL A 19 2.65 -8.10 -9.97
N TRP A 20 1.59 -7.90 -10.75
CA TRP A 20 0.30 -7.46 -10.23
C TRP A 20 -0.47 -8.65 -9.66
N THR A 21 -1.04 -8.44 -8.47
CA THR A 21 -1.93 -9.38 -7.78
C THR A 21 -3.30 -8.73 -7.63
N ASP A 22 -4.36 -9.42 -8.05
CA ASP A 22 -5.73 -9.01 -7.76
C ASP A 22 -6.01 -9.24 -6.27
N VAL A 23 -6.35 -8.18 -5.54
CA VAL A 23 -6.58 -8.24 -4.08
C VAL A 23 -8.03 -7.98 -3.69
N GLY A 24 -8.88 -7.70 -4.67
CA GLY A 24 -10.32 -7.50 -4.50
C GLY A 24 -10.96 -6.92 -5.76
N PRO A 25 -12.30 -6.79 -5.79
CA PRO A 25 -13.00 -6.18 -6.92
C PRO A 25 -12.51 -4.75 -7.18
N GLY A 26 -11.91 -4.51 -8.34
CA GLY A 26 -11.38 -3.20 -8.72
C GLY A 26 -10.10 -2.79 -7.99
N LEU A 27 -9.42 -3.71 -7.30
CA LEU A 27 -8.16 -3.46 -6.60
C LEU A 27 -7.06 -4.40 -7.09
N ARG A 28 -5.94 -3.82 -7.51
CA ARG A 28 -4.71 -4.58 -7.80
C ARG A 28 -3.55 -4.01 -7.04
N ARG A 29 -2.74 -4.90 -6.48
CA ARG A 29 -1.54 -4.59 -5.72
C ARG A 29 -0.31 -5.10 -6.45
N ARG A 30 0.79 -4.38 -6.35
CA ARG A 30 2.12 -4.93 -6.62
C ARG A 30 3.08 -4.49 -5.52
N VAL A 31 3.93 -5.41 -5.09
CA VAL A 31 5.07 -5.08 -4.22
C VAL A 31 6.19 -4.56 -5.10
N ILE A 32 6.69 -3.35 -4.82
CA ILE A 32 7.79 -2.73 -5.58
C ILE A 32 9.13 -3.25 -5.05
N SER A 33 9.34 -3.13 -3.74
CA SER A 33 10.57 -3.58 -3.08
C SER A 33 10.32 -3.75 -1.58
N TYR A 34 11.13 -4.58 -0.94
CA TYR A 34 11.11 -4.76 0.51
C TYR A 34 12.42 -5.35 1.03
N ASP A 35 12.66 -5.16 2.31
CA ASP A 35 13.58 -5.95 3.13
C ASP A 35 12.91 -6.21 4.49
N ALA A 36 13.65 -6.71 5.49
CA ALA A 36 13.06 -6.95 6.82
C ALA A 36 12.55 -5.67 7.52
N GLN A 37 13.05 -4.49 7.14
CA GLN A 37 12.77 -3.22 7.82
C GLN A 37 11.67 -2.41 7.13
N MET A 38 11.52 -2.52 5.81
CA MET A 38 10.55 -1.73 5.08
C MET A 38 10.01 -2.42 3.83
N MET A 39 8.82 -2.02 3.41
CA MET A 39 8.21 -2.46 2.16
C MET A 39 7.56 -1.27 1.45
N LEU A 40 7.70 -1.19 0.13
CA LEU A 40 6.98 -0.27 -0.73
C LEU A 40 6.05 -1.03 -1.67
N VAL A 41 4.81 -0.59 -1.76
CA VAL A 41 3.73 -1.21 -2.51
C VAL A 41 3.06 -0.16 -3.38
N LYS A 42 2.63 -0.55 -4.58
CA LYS A 42 1.72 0.24 -5.40
C LYS A 42 0.36 -0.45 -5.47
N VAL A 43 -0.70 0.28 -5.18
CA VAL A 43 -2.08 -0.21 -5.24
C VAL A 43 -2.87 0.64 -6.22
N THR A 44 -3.53 -0.01 -7.18
CA THR A 44 -4.45 0.64 -8.13
C THR A 44 -5.88 0.35 -7.71
N PHE A 45 -6.72 1.38 -7.81
CA PHE A 45 -8.15 1.32 -7.50
C PHE A 45 -8.96 1.78 -8.71
N GLU A 46 -9.99 1.04 -9.04
CA GLU A 46 -11.10 1.52 -9.85
C GLU A 46 -12.02 2.42 -9.01
N THR A 47 -12.83 3.25 -9.67
CA THR A 47 -13.81 4.11 -8.97
C THR A 47 -14.80 3.24 -8.20
N GLY A 48 -15.02 3.55 -6.92
CA GLY A 48 -15.82 2.76 -6.00
C GLY A 48 -15.05 1.60 -5.35
N GLY A 49 -13.78 1.36 -5.70
CA GLY A 49 -12.93 0.39 -5.03
C GLY A 49 -12.76 0.71 -3.55
N VAL A 50 -12.83 -0.32 -2.70
CA VAL A 50 -12.77 -0.19 -1.24
C VAL A 50 -11.55 -0.92 -0.69
N GLY A 51 -10.64 -0.17 -0.09
CA GLY A 51 -9.64 -0.70 0.85
C GLY A 51 -10.32 -0.84 2.20
N ALA A 52 -10.73 -2.07 2.54
CA ALA A 52 -11.53 -2.34 3.73
C ALA A 52 -10.90 -1.76 5.01
N LEU A 53 -11.75 -1.37 5.96
CA LEU A 53 -11.30 -0.89 7.26
C LEU A 53 -10.58 -2.03 8.00
N HIS A 54 -9.32 -1.80 8.37
CA HIS A 54 -8.46 -2.78 9.02
C HIS A 54 -7.43 -2.08 9.92
N HIS A 55 -6.63 -2.86 10.64
CA HIS A 55 -5.48 -2.37 11.41
C HIS A 55 -4.35 -3.39 11.38
N HIS A 56 -3.14 -2.96 11.69
CA HIS A 56 -1.97 -3.82 11.82
C HIS A 56 -0.86 -3.12 12.61
N VAL A 57 0.06 -3.91 13.15
CA VAL A 57 1.21 -3.44 13.94
C VAL A 57 2.19 -2.58 13.14
N HIS A 58 2.27 -2.78 11.82
CA HIS A 58 3.14 -2.00 10.94
C HIS A 58 2.70 -0.54 10.91
N VAL A 59 3.65 0.39 11.04
CA VAL A 59 3.39 1.77 10.65
C VAL A 59 3.26 1.84 9.14
N GLN A 60 2.37 2.70 8.66
CA GLN A 60 2.15 2.89 7.23
C GLN A 60 2.21 4.36 6.86
N GLN A 61 2.79 4.67 5.71
CA GLN A 61 2.66 5.95 5.05
C GLN A 61 2.15 5.73 3.64
N SER A 62 1.07 6.42 3.29
CA SER A 62 0.43 6.33 1.98
C SER A 62 0.50 7.68 1.27
N TYR A 63 0.95 7.67 0.02
CA TYR A 63 0.97 8.83 -0.86
C TYR A 63 -0.02 8.63 -2.01
N ILE A 64 -0.84 9.65 -2.28
CA ILE A 64 -1.78 9.63 -3.39
C ILE A 64 -1.02 10.00 -4.67
N GLN A 65 -0.69 8.99 -5.48
CA GLN A 65 -0.03 9.23 -6.76
C GLN A 65 -1.02 9.81 -7.79
N SER A 66 -2.26 9.34 -7.81
CA SER A 66 -3.34 9.83 -8.69
C SER A 66 -4.71 9.46 -8.13
N GLY A 67 -5.77 10.12 -8.63
CA GLY A 67 -7.15 9.88 -8.22
C GLY A 67 -7.54 10.65 -6.95
N VAL A 68 -8.71 10.29 -6.40
CA VAL A 68 -9.29 10.91 -5.20
C VAL A 68 -9.82 9.83 -4.27
N PHE A 69 -9.51 9.93 -2.98
CA PHE A 69 -9.85 8.91 -1.98
C PHE A 69 -10.47 9.55 -0.74
N GLU A 70 -11.59 9.00 -0.25
CA GLU A 70 -12.02 9.22 1.13
C GLU A 70 -11.24 8.26 2.02
N VAL A 71 -10.34 8.80 2.84
CA VAL A 71 -9.50 8.06 3.78
C VAL A 71 -10.14 8.12 5.17
N THR A 72 -10.22 6.98 5.84
CA THR A 72 -10.61 6.86 7.25
C THR A 72 -9.37 6.56 8.10
N LEU A 73 -9.17 7.30 9.19
CA LEU A 73 -8.12 7.10 10.20
C LEU A 73 -8.72 7.24 11.59
N GLY A 74 -8.93 6.13 12.28
CA GLY A 74 -9.69 6.09 13.53
C GLY A 74 -11.11 6.61 13.32
N GLU A 75 -11.45 7.71 13.99
CA GLU A 75 -12.75 8.38 13.88
C GLU A 75 -12.78 9.48 12.80
N GLU A 76 -11.61 9.82 12.25
CA GLU A 76 -11.49 10.90 11.28
C GLU A 76 -11.65 10.39 9.85
N LYS A 77 -12.30 11.21 9.01
CA LYS A 77 -12.36 11.02 7.57
C LYS A 77 -11.91 12.26 6.83
N ARG A 78 -11.12 12.10 5.78
CA ARG A 78 -10.71 13.18 4.87
C ARG A 78 -10.71 12.71 3.43
N VAL A 79 -11.08 13.60 2.52
CA VAL A 79 -10.85 13.40 1.09
C VAL A 79 -9.46 13.90 0.74
N LEU A 80 -8.65 13.02 0.17
CA LEU A 80 -7.28 13.30 -0.28
C LEU A 80 -7.18 13.05 -1.79
N GLN A 81 -6.32 13.82 -2.45
CA GLN A 81 -6.12 13.78 -3.90
C GLN A 81 -4.63 13.71 -4.25
N ALA A 82 -4.32 13.60 -5.54
CA ALA A 82 -2.95 13.52 -6.04
C ALA A 82 -2.01 14.57 -5.40
N GLY A 83 -0.89 14.11 -4.82
CA GLY A 83 0.05 14.97 -4.10
C GLY A 83 -0.11 14.96 -2.58
N ASP A 84 -1.28 14.54 -2.07
CA ASP A 84 -1.52 14.41 -0.64
C ASP A 84 -0.95 13.08 -0.10
N ALA A 85 -0.86 13.00 1.23
CA ALA A 85 -0.41 11.80 1.93
C ALA A 85 -1.11 11.64 3.28
N PHE A 86 -1.09 10.43 3.82
CA PHE A 86 -1.50 10.15 5.19
C PHE A 86 -0.57 9.15 5.86
N TYR A 87 -0.44 9.28 7.19
CA TYR A 87 0.35 8.41 8.04
C TYR A 87 -0.58 7.64 8.98
N VAL A 88 -0.35 6.33 9.08
CA VAL A 88 -1.09 5.42 9.95
C VAL A 88 -0.14 4.95 11.05
N PRO A 89 -0.35 5.38 12.31
CA PRO A 89 0.33 4.78 13.45
C PRO A 89 -0.05 3.31 13.61
N SER A 90 0.82 2.52 14.26
CA SER A 90 0.57 1.12 14.57
C SER A 90 -0.79 0.91 15.24
N ASP A 91 -1.49 -0.12 14.80
CA ASP A 91 -2.79 -0.58 15.33
C ASP A 91 -3.95 0.45 15.23
N VAL A 92 -3.76 1.54 14.47
CA VAL A 92 -4.85 2.47 14.16
C VAL A 92 -5.70 1.91 13.03
N TRP A 93 -7.02 1.88 13.25
CA TRP A 93 -7.99 1.50 12.23
C TRP A 93 -7.96 2.47 11.05
N HIS A 94 -7.80 1.94 9.85
CA HIS A 94 -7.72 2.76 8.64
C HIS A 94 -8.27 2.01 7.42
N GLY A 95 -8.71 2.77 6.43
CA GLY A 95 -9.30 2.26 5.19
C GLY A 95 -9.56 3.38 4.20
N VAL A 96 -9.84 3.03 2.94
CA VAL A 96 -10.07 4.01 1.86
C VAL A 96 -11.25 3.62 0.98
N VAL A 97 -11.96 4.63 0.49
CA VAL A 97 -12.91 4.50 -0.62
C VAL A 97 -12.41 5.35 -1.78
N CYS A 98 -12.21 4.72 -2.94
CA CYS A 98 -11.76 5.39 -4.15
C CYS A 98 -12.93 6.14 -4.81
N LEU A 99 -12.90 7.47 -4.77
CA LEU A 99 -13.93 8.34 -5.35
C LEU A 99 -13.66 8.64 -6.84
N GLU A 100 -12.39 8.66 -7.22
CA GLU A 100 -11.92 8.73 -8.61
C GLU A 100 -10.76 7.75 -8.78
N ALA A 101 -10.82 6.92 -9.83
CA ALA A 101 -9.84 5.87 -10.10
C ALA A 101 -8.40 6.39 -9.98
N GLY A 102 -7.57 5.65 -9.25
CA GLY A 102 -6.35 6.21 -8.71
C GLY A 102 -5.31 5.19 -8.26
N VAL A 103 -4.19 5.72 -7.78
CA VAL A 103 -3.05 4.94 -7.35
C VAL A 103 -2.56 5.43 -5.99
N LEU A 104 -2.37 4.49 -5.07
CA LEU A 104 -1.69 4.69 -3.80
C LEU A 104 -0.28 4.10 -3.86
N LEU A 105 0.68 4.81 -3.28
CA LEU A 105 1.98 4.25 -2.91
C LEU A 105 2.01 4.07 -1.39
N ASP A 106 2.08 2.83 -0.94
CA ASP A 106 2.04 2.48 0.47
C ASP A 106 3.41 1.98 0.93
N ALA A 107 3.99 2.66 1.91
CA ALA A 107 5.21 2.26 2.58
C ALA A 107 4.89 1.72 3.96
N PHE A 108 5.49 0.59 4.33
CA PHE A 108 5.28 -0.09 5.62
C PHE A 108 6.61 -0.26 6.36
N SER A 109 6.56 -0.22 7.70
CA SER A 109 7.67 -0.67 8.55
C SER A 109 7.14 -1.40 9.81
N PRO A 110 7.63 -2.62 10.12
CA PRO A 110 8.47 -3.47 9.26
C PRO A 110 7.74 -3.87 7.97
N MET A 111 8.36 -4.69 7.12
CA MET A 111 7.68 -5.18 5.92
C MET A 111 6.41 -5.99 6.24
N ARG A 112 5.45 -6.01 5.29
CA ARG A 112 4.27 -6.87 5.36
C ARG A 112 4.60 -8.29 4.90
N GLU A 113 4.91 -9.18 5.83
CA GLU A 113 5.21 -10.59 5.53
C GLU A 113 4.07 -11.30 4.81
N ASP A 114 2.83 -10.90 5.05
CA ASP A 114 1.63 -11.45 4.40
C ASP A 114 1.46 -11.04 2.93
N PHE A 115 2.34 -10.19 2.38
CA PHE A 115 2.27 -9.73 0.99
C PHE A 115 3.17 -10.52 0.04
N VAL A 116 4.02 -11.41 0.54
CA VAL A 116 5.06 -12.14 -0.23
C VAL A 116 4.94 -13.65 -0.09
#